data_AF-A0A1J6XDD7-F1
#
_entry.id   AF-A0A1J6XDD7-F1
#
_cell.length_a   1.000
_cell.length_b   1.000
_cell.length_c   1.000
_cell.angle_alpha   90.00
_cell.angle_beta   90.00
_cell.angle_gamma   90.00
#
_symmetry.space_group_name_H-M   'P 1'
#
loop_
_entity.id
_entity.type
_entity.pdbx_description
1 polymer ?
#
loop_
_entity_poly.entity_id
_entity_poly.type
_entity_poly.pdbx_seq_one_letter_code
_entity_poly.pdbx_strand_id
1 'polypeptide(L)' 'MSEQNADDLSGLDEALIERLHDGTATRADEIVKLQHLRRLALERNDADRLEELEMRLSVLRVGE' A
#
# COMPACT_ATOMS: atom_id res chain seq x y z
N MET A 1 -3.91 -20.05 -2.10
CA MET A 1 -4.87 -18.94 -2.02
C MET A 1 -4.22 -17.91 -1.14
N SER A 2 -3.48 -16.97 -1.73
CA SER A 2 -2.89 -15.88 -0.95
C SER A 2 -4.01 -14.91 -0.61
N GLU A 3 -4.56 -15.04 0.59
CA GLU A 3 -5.34 -13.99 1.25
C GLU A 3 -4.41 -12.78 1.42
N GLN A 4 -4.29 -11.95 0.38
CA GLN A 4 -3.80 -10.59 0.56
C GLN A 4 -4.90 -9.83 1.29
N ASN A 5 -4.77 -9.78 2.62
CA ASN A 5 -5.48 -8.92 3.59
C ASN A 5 -6.40 -7.87 2.93
N ALA A 6 -7.67 -8.23 2.72
CA ALA A 6 -8.71 -7.24 2.42
C ALA A 6 -8.87 -6.24 3.59
N ASP A 7 -8.48 -6.64 4.81
CA ASP A 7 -8.50 -5.79 6.01
C ASP A 7 -7.51 -4.62 5.98
N ASP A 8 -6.42 -4.68 5.21
CA ASP A 8 -5.37 -3.65 5.22
C ASP A 8 -5.65 -2.45 4.29
N LEU A 9 -6.76 -2.45 3.56
CA LEU A 9 -7.23 -1.31 2.77
C LEU A 9 -8.37 -0.53 3.46
N SER A 10 -8.79 -0.99 4.64
CA SER A 10 -9.82 -0.33 5.44
C SER A 10 -9.33 1.05 5.89
N GLY A 11 -9.92 2.12 5.32
CA GLY A 11 -9.50 3.50 5.54
C GLY A 11 -8.88 4.20 4.33
N LEU A 12 -8.76 3.50 3.19
CA LEU A 12 -8.61 4.13 1.89
C LEU A 12 -9.98 4.54 1.31
N ASP A 13 -9.96 5.51 0.40
CA ASP A 13 -11.14 5.93 -0.35
C ASP A 13 -11.70 4.78 -1.19
N GLU A 14 -13.03 4.63 -1.24
CA GLU A 14 -13.69 3.53 -1.94
C GLU A 14 -13.33 3.50 -3.44
N ALA A 15 -13.30 4.66 -4.10
CA ALA A 15 -12.92 4.73 -5.50
C ALA A 15 -11.43 4.39 -5.72
N LEU A 16 -10.57 4.67 -4.75
CA LEU A 16 -9.17 4.21 -4.79
C LEU A 16 -9.08 2.68 -4.65
N ILE A 17 -9.84 2.09 -3.73
CA ILE A 17 -9.90 0.64 -3.55
C ILE A 17 -10.39 -0.04 -4.84
N GLU A 18 -11.45 0.50 -5.47
CA GLU A 18 -11.95 0.02 -6.76
C GLU A 18 -10.87 0.11 -7.85
N ARG A 19 -10.16 1.23 -7.99
CA ARG A 19 -9.07 1.36 -9.00
C ARG A 19 -7.94 0.35 -8.76
N LEU A 20 -7.55 0.13 -7.50
CA LEU A 20 -6.53 -0.84 -7.11
C LEU A 20 -6.98 -2.27 -7.44
N HIS A 21 -8.26 -2.57 -7.23
CA HIS A 21 -8.84 -3.88 -7.52
C HIS A 21 -8.99 -4.14 -9.03
N ASP A 22 -9.45 -3.13 -9.77
CA ASP A 22 -9.66 -3.21 -11.21
C ASP A 22 -8.36 -3.13 -12.02
N GLY A 23 -7.21 -2.96 -11.36
CA GLY A 23 -5.91 -2.84 -12.01
C GLY A 23 -5.75 -1.56 -12.83
N THR A 24 -6.60 -0.55 -12.59
CA THR A 24 -6.56 0.77 -13.23
C THR A 24 -5.83 1.81 -12.37
N ALA A 25 -5.31 1.39 -11.22
CA ALA A 25 -4.55 2.22 -10.31
C ALA A 25 -3.33 2.84 -10.99
N THR A 26 -3.17 4.14 -10.75
CA THR A 26 -1.99 4.88 -11.15
C THR A 26 -0.84 4.66 -10.18
N ARG A 27 0.37 5.09 -10.58
CA ARG A 27 1.52 5.15 -9.68
C ARG A 27 1.22 5.94 -8.40
N ALA A 28 0.43 7.03 -8.50
CA ALA A 28 0.04 7.83 -7.35
C ALA A 28 -0.89 7.03 -6.40
N ASP A 29 -1.83 6.27 -6.96
CA ASP A 29 -2.73 5.39 -6.20
C ASP A 29 -1.95 4.31 -5.43
N GLU A 30 -0.96 3.68 -6.07
CA GLU A 30 -0.08 2.70 -5.42
C GLU A 30 0.78 3.33 -4.31
N ILE A 31 1.25 4.56 -4.49
CA ILE A 31 1.98 5.29 -3.44
C ILE A 31 1.06 5.56 -2.24
N VAL A 32 -0.19 5.98 -2.45
CA VAL A 32 -1.15 6.23 -1.37
C VAL A 32 -1.43 4.93 -0.59
N LYS A 33 -1.65 3.82 -1.30
CA LYS A 33 -1.79 2.49 -0.69
C LYS A 33 -0.58 2.12 0.16
N LEU A 34 0.63 2.22 -0.39
CA LEU A 34 1.85 1.86 0.34
C LEU A 34 2.09 2.76 1.56
N GLN A 35 1.76 4.05 1.48
CA GLN A 35 1.81 4.96 2.62
C GLN A 35 0.81 4.57 3.72
N HIS A 36 -0.40 4.15 3.34
CA HIS A 36 -1.40 3.66 4.27
C HIS A 36 -0.92 2.37 4.97
N LEU A 37 -0.43 1.40 4.20
CA LEU A 37 0.14 0.16 4.74
C LEU A 37 1.32 0.43 5.67
N ARG A 38 2.16 1.41 5.35
CA ARG A 38 3.30 1.80 6.19
C ARG A 38 2.84 2.32 7.55
N ARG A 39 1.75 3.09 7.59
CA ARG A 39 1.14 3.57 8.85
C ARG A 39 0.61 2.42 9.68
N LEU A 40 -0.11 1.49 9.07
CA LEU A 40 -0.62 0.29 9.76
C LEU A 40 0.53 -0.58 10.32
N ALA A 41 1.61 -0.75 9.56
CA ALA A 41 2.79 -1.47 10.01
C ALA A 41 3.45 -0.80 11.23
N LEU A 42 3.53 0.54 11.25
CA LEU A 42 4.00 1.30 12.41
C LEU A 42 3.11 1.09 13.64
N GLU A 43 1.78 1.18 13.48
CA GLU A 43 0.82 0.97 14.58
C GLU A 43 0.90 -0.45 15.15
N ARG A 44 1.18 -1.43 14.30
CA ARG A 44 1.36 -2.84 14.68
C ARG A 44 2.78 -3.18 15.16
N ASN A 45 3.72 -2.24 15.12
CA ASN A 45 5.14 -2.46 15.41
C ASN A 45 5.76 -3.59 14.57
N ASP A 46 5.30 -3.73 13.32
CA ASP A 46 5.78 -4.74 12.37
C ASP A 46 6.96 -4.18 11.57
N ALA A 47 8.17 -4.34 12.13
CA ALA A 47 9.40 -3.76 11.58
C ALA A 47 9.79 -4.38 10.23
N ASP A 48 9.66 -5.70 10.07
CA ASP A 48 9.96 -6.40 8.80
C ASP A 48 9.06 -5.88 7.67
N ARG A 49 7.76 -5.73 7.95
CA ARG A 49 6.82 -5.20 6.96
C ARG A 49 7.05 -3.72 6.68
N LEU A 50 7.49 -2.95 7.67
CA LEU A 50 7.83 -1.55 7.49
C LEU A 50 9.00 -1.38 6.51
N GLU A 51 10.07 -2.15 6.67
CA GLU A 51 11.24 -2.13 5.80
C GLU A 51 10.87 -2.49 4.35
N GLU A 52 10.06 -3.53 4.15
CA GLU A 52 9.55 -3.91 2.83
C GLU A 52 8.79 -2.75 2.15
N LEU A 53 7.90 -2.10 2.89
CA LEU A 53 7.08 -1.01 2.38
C LEU A 53 7.90 0.23 2.06
N GLU A 54 8.92 0.54 2.86
CA GLU A 54 9.84 1.66 2.61
C GLU A 54 10.70 1.44 1.37
N MET A 55 11.17 0.21 1.14
CA MET A 55 11.89 -0.16 -0.09
C MET A 55 10.98 0.02 -1.32
N ARG A 56 9.74 -0.50 -1.27
CA ARG A 56 8.78 -0.35 -2.39
C ARG A 56 8.44 1.10 -2.67
N LEU A 57 8.22 1.91 -1.63
CA LEU A 57 8.01 3.35 -1.77
C LEU A 57 9.21 4.06 -2.41
N SER A 58 10.43 3.65 -2.07
CA SER A 58 11.65 4.23 -2.64
C SER A 58 11.77 3.92 -4.12
N VAL A 59 11.54 2.67 -4.53
CA VAL A 59 11.53 2.26 -5.95
C VAL A 59 10.48 3.05 -6.73
N LEU A 60 9.26 3.16 -6.19
CA LEU A 60 8.17 3.91 -6.80
C LEU A 60 8.37 5.43 -6.77
N ARG A 61 9.36 5.97 -6.07
CA ARG A 61 9.69 7.42 -6.10
C ARG A 61 10.87 7.73 -6.99
N VAL A 62 11.85 6.83 -7.08
CA VAL A 62 13.11 7.06 -7.82
C VAL A 62 13.04 6.62 -9.28
N GLY A 63 12.12 5.72 -9.66
CA GLY A 63 11.92 5.36 -11.06
C GLY A 63 11.24 6.47 -11.87
N GLU A 64 11.95 7.56 -12.14
CA GLU A 64 11.64 8.55 -13.20
C GLU A 64 12.21 8.11 -14.55
#